data_AF-A0A6F9B328-F1
#
_entry.id   AF-A0A6F9B328-F1
#
_cell.length_a   1.000
_cell.length_b   1.000
_cell.length_c   1.000
_cell.angle_alpha   90.00
_cell.angle_beta   90.00
_cell.angle_gamma   90.00
#
_symmetry.space_group_name_H-M   'P 1'
#
loop_
_entity.id
_entity.type
_entity.pdbx_description
1 polymer ?
#
loop_
_entity_poly.entity_id
_entity_poly.type
_entity_poly.pdbx_seq_one_letter_code
_entity_poly.pdbx_strand_id
1 'polypeptide(L)'
;LPLSVSAGRDRDCLQAGDTCSSDDACSPRLRTLRQCVAGDGSVKLGPGARNQCENAVTALLSSPLHGCQCKRGMKREKNCLSIYWSLHQSVLHGQSLVESYPYEPEERGFDYVHLAYMAA
;
A
#
# COMPACT_ATOMS: atom_id res chain seq x y z
N LEU A 1 -11.07 26.08 15.84
CA LEU A 1 -10.80 25.09 14.77
C LEU A 1 -9.31 25.17 14.42
N PRO A 2 -8.41 24.33 14.97
CA PRO A 2 -7.08 24.24 14.40
C PRO A 2 -7.10 23.21 13.26
N LEU A 3 -6.74 23.74 12.10
CA LEU A 3 -6.17 23.10 10.92
C LEU A 3 -5.90 21.60 11.05
N SER A 4 -6.63 20.83 10.23
CA SER A 4 -6.32 19.45 9.89
C SER A 4 -4.87 19.34 9.41
N VAL A 5 -3.99 18.91 10.31
CA VAL A 5 -2.74 18.27 9.92
C VAL A 5 -3.14 17.08 9.07
N SER A 6 -2.82 17.12 7.78
CA SER A 6 -2.88 15.97 6.89
C SER A 6 -1.90 14.91 7.40
N ALA A 7 -2.31 14.13 8.40
CA ALA A 7 -1.61 12.97 8.94
C ALA A 7 -1.71 11.78 7.96
N GLY A 8 -1.20 11.99 6.74
CA GLY A 8 -1.45 11.10 5.61
C GLY A 8 -0.33 11.01 4.59
N ARG A 9 0.93 11.19 5.00
CA ARG A 9 2.08 11.05 4.07
C ARG A 9 3.27 10.28 4.62
N ASP A 10 3.12 9.65 5.78
CA ASP A 10 4.18 8.86 6.44
C ASP A 10 3.54 7.62 7.09
N ARG A 11 2.86 6.79 6.29
CA ARG A 11 2.22 5.56 6.77
C ARG A 11 2.96 4.37 6.18
N ASP A 12 3.85 3.78 6.97
CA ASP A 12 4.53 2.52 6.64
C ASP A 12 3.49 1.42 6.37
N CYS A 13 3.61 0.74 5.23
CA CYS A 13 2.72 -0.39 4.90
C CYS A 13 2.78 -1.53 5.92
N LEU A 14 3.88 -1.70 6.66
CA LEU A 14 3.91 -2.68 7.76
C LEU A 14 2.93 -2.28 8.87
N GLN A 15 3.03 -1.03 9.34
CA GLN A 15 2.15 -0.53 10.40
C GLN A 15 0.69 -0.50 9.95
N ALA A 16 0.42 -0.09 8.70
CA ALA A 16 -0.93 -0.10 8.14
C ALA A 16 -1.48 -1.53 8.02
N GLY A 17 -0.62 -2.49 7.62
CA GLY A 17 -0.96 -3.90 7.57
C GLY A 17 -1.28 -4.51 8.93
N ASP A 18 -0.48 -4.20 9.95
CA ASP A 18 -0.71 -4.67 11.32
C ASP A 18 -2.00 -4.06 11.88
N THR A 19 -2.22 -2.76 11.67
CA THR A 19 -3.45 -2.06 12.09
C THR A 19 -4.69 -2.67 11.44
N CYS A 20 -4.68 -2.90 10.13
CA CYS A 20 -5.78 -3.57 9.43
C CYS A 20 -5.96 -5.02 9.88
N SER A 21 -4.86 -5.73 10.19
CA SER A 21 -4.94 -7.10 10.68
C SER A 21 -5.56 -7.22 12.07
N SER A 22 -5.49 -6.17 12.88
CA SER A 22 -6.11 -6.09 14.21
C SER A 22 -7.54 -5.55 14.20
N ASP A 23 -8.00 -4.98 13.08
CA ASP A 23 -9.35 -4.45 12.92
C ASP A 23 -10.32 -5.53 12.40
N ASP A 24 -11.45 -5.71 13.08
CA ASP A 24 -12.41 -6.78 12.76
C ASP A 24 -13.10 -6.59 11.39
N ALA A 25 -13.21 -5.36 10.90
CA ALA A 25 -13.82 -5.08 9.60
C ALA A 25 -12.80 -5.19 8.45
N CYS A 26 -11.56 -4.80 8.69
CA CYS A 26 -10.48 -4.75 7.70
C CYS A 26 -9.80 -6.11 7.54
N SER A 27 -9.53 -6.81 8.64
CA SER A 27 -8.81 -8.07 8.66
C SER A 27 -9.39 -9.16 7.73
N PRO A 28 -10.72 -9.41 7.64
CA PRO A 28 -11.24 -10.41 6.69
C PRO A 28 -10.96 -10.01 5.24
N ARG A 29 -11.09 -8.72 4.90
CA ARG A 29 -10.83 -8.21 3.54
C ARG A 29 -9.35 -8.34 3.17
N LEU A 30 -8.46 -8.05 4.11
CA LEU A 30 -7.02 -8.24 3.92
C LEU A 30 -6.66 -9.72 3.71
N ARG A 31 -7.30 -10.64 4.43
CA ARG A 31 -7.11 -12.09 4.22
C ARG A 31 -7.61 -12.54 2.85
N THR A 32 -8.79 -12.09 2.43
CA THR A 32 -9.32 -12.36 1.08
C THR A 32 -8.37 -11.84 0.00
N LEU A 33 -7.89 -10.60 0.12
CA LEU A 33 -6.95 -10.02 -0.84
C LEU A 33 -5.68 -10.86 -1.00
N ARG A 34 -5.11 -11.35 0.11
CA ARG A 34 -3.93 -12.25 0.08
C ARG A 34 -4.19 -13.54 -0.71
N GLN A 35 -5.39 -14.09 -0.64
CA GLN A 35 -5.78 -15.26 -1.43
C GLN A 35 -5.97 -14.91 -2.91
N CYS A 36 -6.45 -13.70 -3.21
CA CYS A 36 -6.60 -13.22 -4.59
C CYS A 36 -5.25 -13.09 -5.32
N VAL A 37 -4.25 -12.50 -4.66
CA VAL A 37 -2.93 -12.23 -5.29
C VAL A 37 -2.03 -13.47 -5.37
N ALA A 38 -2.29 -14.49 -4.54
CA ALA A 38 -1.54 -15.74 -4.56
C ALA A 38 -1.86 -16.63 -5.79
N GLY A 39 -2.84 -16.25 -6.63
CA GLY A 39 -3.22 -17.00 -7.84
C GLY A 39 -4.02 -18.28 -7.57
N ASP A 40 -4.21 -18.67 -6.31
CA ASP A 40 -5.03 -19.80 -5.87
C ASP A 40 -6.41 -19.37 -5.34
N GLY A 41 -6.76 -18.09 -5.47
CA GLY A 41 -8.02 -17.52 -5.03
C GLY A 41 -9.25 -18.26 -5.57
N SER A 42 -9.21 -18.73 -6.82
CA SER A 42 -10.29 -19.52 -7.42
C SER A 42 -10.53 -20.87 -6.73
N VAL A 43 -9.48 -21.48 -6.17
CA VAL A 43 -9.55 -22.77 -5.46
C VAL A 43 -9.97 -22.56 -4.01
N LYS A 44 -9.51 -21.47 -3.37
CA LYS A 44 -9.76 -21.20 -1.95
C LYS A 44 -11.07 -20.45 -1.67
N LEU A 45 -11.47 -19.53 -2.54
CA LEU A 45 -12.67 -18.69 -2.39
C LEU A 45 -13.91 -19.30 -3.06
N GLY A 46 -13.72 -20.31 -3.92
CA GLY A 46 -14.79 -21.02 -4.62
C GLY A 46 -15.51 -20.18 -5.69
N PRO A 47 -16.72 -20.58 -6.09
CA PRO A 47 -17.53 -19.81 -7.04
C PRO A 47 -17.72 -18.36 -6.59
N GLY A 48 -17.47 -17.41 -7.49
CA GLY A 48 -17.53 -15.98 -7.17
C GLY A 48 -16.25 -15.40 -6.56
N ALA A 49 -15.12 -16.13 -6.57
CA ALA A 49 -13.81 -15.64 -6.14
C ALA A 49 -13.48 -14.24 -6.68
N ARG A 50 -13.76 -13.99 -7.97
CA ARG A 50 -13.54 -12.69 -8.61
C ARG A 50 -14.27 -11.55 -7.91
N ASN A 51 -15.57 -11.72 -7.64
CA ASN A 51 -16.38 -10.71 -6.95
C ASN A 51 -15.92 -10.52 -5.50
N GLN A 52 -15.51 -11.61 -4.83
CA GLN A 52 -14.95 -11.53 -3.47
C GLN A 52 -13.64 -10.73 -3.45
N CYS A 53 -12.78 -10.91 -4.46
CA CYS A 53 -11.56 -10.13 -4.64
C CYS A 53 -11.87 -8.66 -4.90
N GLU A 54 -12.73 -8.34 -5.87
CA GLU A 54 -13.12 -6.96 -6.18
C GLU A 54 -13.71 -6.23 -4.96
N ASN A 55 -14.57 -6.92 -4.20
CA ASN A 55 -15.15 -6.40 -2.96
C ASN A 55 -14.09 -6.19 -1.86
N ALA A 56 -13.11 -7.09 -1.75
CA ALA A 56 -12.00 -6.95 -0.80
C ALA A 56 -11.14 -5.74 -1.14
N VAL A 57 -10.77 -5.57 -2.40
CA VAL A 57 -10.01 -4.42 -2.88
C VAL A 57 -10.75 -3.13 -2.57
N THR A 58 -12.01 -3.02 -2.98
CA THR A 58 -12.82 -1.81 -2.77
C THR A 58 -12.89 -1.40 -1.30
N ALA A 59 -13.07 -2.36 -0.39
CA ALA A 59 -13.07 -2.08 1.05
C ALA A 59 -11.69 -1.61 1.53
N LEU A 60 -10.60 -2.24 1.07
CA LEU A 60 -9.24 -1.88 1.47
C LEU A 60 -8.78 -0.53 0.90
N LEU A 61 -9.35 -0.07 -0.22
CA LEU A 61 -9.13 1.30 -0.73
C LEU A 61 -9.68 2.38 0.21
N SER A 62 -10.70 2.05 1.02
CA SER A 62 -11.21 2.95 2.08
C SER A 62 -10.45 2.84 3.41
N SER A 63 -9.44 1.96 3.49
CA SER A 63 -8.67 1.70 4.71
C SER A 63 -7.33 2.45 4.71
N PRO A 64 -6.64 2.51 5.87
CA PRO A 64 -5.28 3.07 5.97
C PRO A 64 -4.24 2.41 5.04
N LEU A 65 -4.51 1.23 4.47
CA LEU A 65 -3.61 0.55 3.54
C LEU A 65 -3.48 1.23 2.17
N HIS A 66 -4.49 1.99 1.74
CA HIS A 66 -4.52 2.54 0.38
C HIS A 66 -3.36 3.51 0.09
N GLY A 67 -3.02 4.35 1.06
CA GLY A 67 -1.99 5.38 0.92
C GLY A 67 -0.69 5.06 1.63
N CYS A 68 -0.43 3.79 1.95
CA CYS A 68 0.81 3.42 2.62
C CYS A 68 1.99 3.43 1.65
N GLN A 69 3.19 3.74 2.16
CA GLN A 69 4.43 3.75 1.38
C GLN A 69 5.53 3.03 2.16
N CYS A 70 6.57 2.60 1.46
CA CYS A 70 7.75 1.97 2.02
C CYS A 70 8.93 2.95 2.09
N LYS A 71 9.80 2.76 3.07
CA LYS A 71 11.07 3.49 3.16
C LYS A 71 12.19 2.64 2.59
N ARG A 72 12.99 3.21 1.70
CA ARG A 72 14.12 2.50 1.09
C ARG A 72 15.13 2.10 2.17
N GLY A 73 15.59 0.85 2.17
CA GLY A 73 16.57 0.35 3.16
C GLY A 73 16.00 0.03 4.55
N MET A 74 14.68 -0.03 4.71
CA MET A 74 14.07 -0.47 5.97
C MET A 74 14.31 -1.98 6.24
N LYS A 75 14.43 -2.39 7.52
CA LYS A 75 14.76 -3.78 7.91
C LYS A 75 13.85 -4.86 7.30
N ARG A 76 12.60 -4.53 7.01
CA ARG A 76 11.56 -5.43 6.48
C ARG A 76 11.03 -4.96 5.12
N GLU A 77 11.87 -4.31 4.31
CA GLU A 77 11.50 -3.70 3.01
C GLU A 77 10.74 -4.66 2.09
N LYS A 78 11.23 -5.90 1.93
CA LYS A 78 10.53 -6.94 1.14
C LYS A 78 9.10 -7.19 1.61
N ASN A 79 8.85 -7.17 2.92
CA ASN A 79 7.51 -7.37 3.48
C ASN A 79 6.63 -6.14 3.24
N CYS A 80 7.19 -4.94 3.40
CA CYS A 80 6.47 -3.69 3.10
C CYS A 80 6.01 -3.66 1.64
N LEU A 81 6.92 -3.97 0.71
CA LEU A 81 6.62 -4.06 -0.72
C LEU A 81 5.54 -5.11 -1.01
N SER A 82 5.61 -6.27 -0.36
CA SER A 82 4.58 -7.31 -0.52
C SER A 82 3.19 -6.82 -0.12
N ILE A 83 3.07 -6.06 0.97
CA ILE A 83 1.79 -5.46 1.40
C ILE A 83 1.31 -4.42 0.37
N TYR A 84 2.20 -3.50 -0.03
CA TYR A 84 1.89 -2.45 -1.01
C TYR A 84 1.37 -3.03 -2.33
N TRP A 85 2.10 -3.99 -2.91
CA TRP A 85 1.75 -4.61 -4.18
C TRP A 85 0.53 -5.51 -4.08
N SER A 86 0.22 -6.08 -2.90
CA SER A 86 -1.01 -6.86 -2.71
C SER A 86 -2.25 -6.03 -3.06
N LEU A 87 -2.27 -4.75 -2.68
CA LEU A 87 -3.38 -3.85 -3.00
C LEU A 87 -3.28 -3.32 -4.44
N HIS A 88 -2.10 -2.91 -4.90
CA HIS A 88 -1.95 -2.29 -6.22
C HIS A 88 -2.07 -3.28 -7.38
N GLN A 89 -1.54 -4.49 -7.27
CA GLN A 89 -1.64 -5.52 -8.31
C GLN A 89 -3.09 -5.98 -8.53
N SER A 90 -3.92 -5.93 -7.47
CA SER A 90 -5.35 -6.24 -7.56
C SER A 90 -6.15 -5.14 -8.29
N VAL A 91 -5.72 -3.88 -8.19
CA VAL A 91 -6.31 -2.72 -8.88
C VAL A 91 -5.94 -2.67 -10.36
N LEU A 92 -4.73 -3.14 -10.73
CA LEU A 92 -4.25 -3.15 -12.13
C LEU A 92 -5.13 -3.98 -13.07
N HIS A 93 -5.91 -4.92 -12.56
CA HIS A 93 -6.85 -5.71 -13.37
C HIS A 93 -8.15 -4.95 -13.76
N GLY A 94 -8.31 -3.66 -13.42
CA GLY A 94 -9.60 -2.98 -13.58
C GLY A 94 -9.64 -1.45 -13.77
N GLN A 95 -8.52 -0.78 -14.07
CA GLN A 95 -8.34 0.69 -14.27
C GLN A 95 -7.66 1.40 -13.09
N SER A 96 -6.36 1.67 -13.22
CA SER A 96 -5.72 2.86 -12.65
C SER A 96 -4.41 3.12 -13.39
N LEU A 97 -4.37 4.21 -14.16
CA LEU A 97 -3.20 4.71 -14.91
C LEU A 97 -2.33 5.66 -14.07
N VAL A 98 -2.59 5.77 -12.76
CA VAL A 98 -1.74 6.56 -11.87
C VAL A 98 -0.59 5.67 -11.43
N GLU A 99 0.61 6.02 -11.86
CA GLU A 99 1.84 5.34 -11.47
C GLU A 99 2.08 5.57 -9.98
N SER A 100 1.55 4.65 -9.18
CA SER A 100 1.71 4.67 -7.73
C SER A 100 3.07 4.07 -7.40
N TYR A 101 3.95 4.86 -6.79
CA TYR A 101 5.29 4.42 -6.42
C TYR A 101 5.31 3.82 -5.00
N PRO A 102 5.93 2.63 -4.81
CA PRO A 102 5.93 1.92 -3.53
C PRO A 102 6.77 2.60 -2.45
N TYR A 103 7.66 3.53 -2.83
CA TYR A 103 8.55 4.20 -1.89
C TYR A 103 8.11 5.63 -1.63
N GLU A 104 8.31 6.09 -0.39
CA GLU A 104 8.24 7.50 -0.09
C GLU A 104 9.28 8.27 -0.92
N PRO A 105 8.96 9.50 -1.38
CA PRO A 105 9.93 10.32 -2.07
C PRO A 105 11.10 10.58 -1.10
N GLU A 106 12.33 10.32 -1.54
CA GLU A 106 13.49 10.79 -0.80
C GLU A 106 13.39 12.32 -0.75
N GLU A 107 13.17 12.87 0.44
CA GLU A 107 13.44 14.29 0.69
C GLU A 107 14.95 14.47 0.58
N ARG A 108 15.43 14.56 -0.66
CA ARG A 108 16.73 15.15 -0.94
C ARG A 108 16.54 16.61 -0.58
N GLY A 109 16.81 16.95 0.68
CA GLY A 109 16.93 18.33 1.11
C GLY A 109 17.79 19.00 0.04
N PHE A 110 17.26 20.04 -0.59
CA PHE A 110 18.06 20.88 -1.47
C PHE A 110 19.07 21.61 -0.58
N ASP A 111 20.10 20.89 -0.14
CA ASP A 111 21.28 21.47 0.45
C ASP A 111 21.93 22.24 -0.68
N TYR A 112 21.78 23.57 -0.65
CA TYR A 112 22.46 24.51 -1.56
C TYR A 112 23.96 24.21 -1.73
N VAL A 113 24.54 23.48 -0.76
CA VAL A 113 25.91 22.94 -0.76
C VAL A 113 26.18 21.95 -1.91
N HIS A 114 25.22 21.10 -2.28
CA HIS A 114 25.43 20.09 -3.34
C HIS A 114 25.41 20.70 -4.74
N LEU A 115 24.68 21.80 -4.94
CA LEU A 115 24.72 22.58 -6.18
C LEU A 115 26.07 23.31 -6.34
N ALA A 116 26.65 23.80 -5.22
CA ALA A 116 27.98 24.39 -5.22
C ALA A 116 29.08 23.38 -5.62
N TYR A 117 28.92 22.11 -5.26
CA TYR A 117 29.85 21.04 -5.67
C TYR A 117 29.76 20.68 -7.16
N MET A 118 28.58 20.80 -7.78
CA MET A 118 28.38 20.53 -9.21
C MET A 118 28.73 21.74 -10.10
N ALA A 119 28.87 22.92 -9.49
CA ALA A 119 29.21 24.18 -10.16
C ALA A 119 30.70 24.58 -9.99
N ALA A 120 31.51 23.73 -9.35
CA ALA A 120 32.96 23.87 -9.20
C ALA A 120 33.69 22.90 -10.13
#